data_AF-W4UWN3-F1
#
_entry.id   AF-W4UWN3-F1
#
_cell.length_a   1.000
_cell.length_b   1.000
_cell.length_c   1.000
_cell.angle_alpha   90.00
_cell.angle_beta   90.00
_cell.angle_gamma   90.00
#
_symmetry.space_group_name_H-M   'P 1'
#
loop_
_entity.id
_entity.type
_entity.pdbx_description
1 polymer ?
#
loop_
_entity_poly.entity_id
_entity_poly.type
_entity_poly.pdbx_seq_one_letter_code
_entity_poly.pdbx_strand_id
1 'polypeptide(L)'
;MEKNETLCPLSETSFHFYRRLSRLSILEEMLASTYEYFFSRVVQPYSHEEQEILMRIIDSLSALIQGETPAPCSFCRFTEHELAFWRQPEFFRLILPESEPFGLYARLYCLQELEKRLICFFVSETGRGPCSYREAKVLRRIKKLFVHELRDTPMYDLFKATRARRLSAEKQQELKLQKKDEARLKHVSIYRYNPLSQKYKQIKEEYLRKGGDEVGEL
;
A
#
# COMPACT_ATOMS: atom_id res chain seq x y z
N MET A 1 -40.51 -9.55 -1.88
CA MET A 1 -39.32 -10.09 -2.58
C MET A 1 -38.17 -10.06 -1.61
N GLU A 2 -37.93 -11.16 -0.92
CA GLU A 2 -36.72 -11.34 -0.12
C GLU A 2 -35.53 -11.36 -1.09
N LYS A 3 -34.67 -10.35 -1.01
CA LYS A 3 -33.35 -10.43 -1.64
C LYS A 3 -32.60 -11.49 -0.84
N ASN A 4 -32.53 -12.70 -1.36
CA ASN A 4 -31.54 -13.68 -0.93
C ASN A 4 -30.17 -13.06 -1.21
N GLU A 5 -29.62 -12.33 -0.23
CA GLU A 5 -28.24 -11.88 -0.24
C GLU A 5 -27.39 -13.13 -0.41
N THR A 6 -26.89 -13.32 -1.63
CA THR A 6 -26.07 -14.48 -1.95
C THR A 6 -24.72 -14.22 -1.32
N LEU A 7 -24.56 -14.69 -0.09
CA LEU A 7 -23.31 -14.58 0.65
C LEU A 7 -22.20 -15.28 -0.12
N CYS A 8 -21.02 -14.68 -0.11
CA CYS A 8 -19.83 -15.26 -0.71
C CYS A 8 -19.62 -16.70 -0.19
N PRO A 9 -19.48 -17.71 -1.06
CA PRO A 9 -19.26 -19.09 -0.61
C PRO A 9 -17.95 -19.25 0.20
N LEU A 10 -17.08 -18.25 0.16
CA LEU A 10 -15.80 -18.23 0.86
C LEU A 10 -15.85 -17.47 2.20
N SER A 11 -16.89 -16.66 2.48
CA SER A 11 -16.93 -15.83 3.69
C SER A 11 -17.00 -16.62 5.00
N GLU A 12 -17.48 -17.86 4.96
CA GLU A 12 -17.58 -18.73 6.15
C GLU A 12 -16.30 -19.56 6.40
N THR A 13 -15.40 -19.65 5.42
CA THR A 13 -14.19 -20.49 5.51
C THR A 13 -12.96 -19.69 5.94
N SER A 14 -12.90 -19.36 7.23
CA SER A 14 -11.75 -18.60 7.75
C SER A 14 -10.56 -19.51 8.10
N PHE A 15 -9.35 -19.13 7.69
CA PHE A 15 -8.10 -19.88 7.97
C PHE A 15 -7.35 -19.36 9.20
N HIS A 16 -6.45 -20.16 9.77
CA HIS A 16 -5.52 -19.72 10.83
C HIS A 16 -4.56 -18.62 10.33
N PHE A 17 -4.24 -17.65 11.19
CA PHE A 17 -3.38 -16.49 10.93
C PHE A 17 -2.09 -16.79 10.13
N TYR A 18 -1.37 -17.86 10.45
CA TYR A 18 -0.14 -18.25 9.76
C TYR A 18 -0.34 -18.60 8.27
N ARG A 19 -1.54 -19.03 7.88
CA ARG A 19 -1.87 -19.33 6.49
C ARG A 19 -2.09 -18.05 5.67
N ARG A 20 -2.64 -16.98 6.26
CA ARG A 20 -2.92 -15.71 5.55
C ARG A 20 -1.64 -15.04 5.07
N LEU A 21 -0.62 -14.89 5.93
CA LEU A 21 0.68 -14.34 5.54
C LEU A 21 1.37 -15.20 4.46
N SER A 22 1.32 -16.52 4.58
CA SER A 22 1.89 -17.43 3.58
C SER A 22 1.20 -17.26 2.23
N ARG A 23 -0.14 -17.18 2.19
CA ARG A 23 -0.92 -16.98 0.97
C ARG A 23 -0.65 -15.62 0.33
N LEU A 24 -0.53 -14.56 1.14
CA LEU A 24 -0.13 -13.24 0.66
C LEU A 24 1.28 -13.26 0.05
N SER A 25 2.21 -14.04 0.61
CA SER A 25 3.57 -14.16 0.08
C SER A 25 3.59 -14.91 -1.26
N ILE A 26 2.81 -15.99 -1.37
CA ILE A 26 2.62 -16.72 -2.64
C ILE A 26 2.00 -15.81 -3.71
N LEU A 27 1.00 -15.03 -3.33
CA LEU A 27 0.39 -14.04 -4.22
C LEU A 27 1.41 -12.99 -4.68
N GLU A 28 2.23 -12.46 -3.76
CA GLU A 28 3.29 -11.50 -4.10
C GLU A 28 4.26 -12.07 -5.13
N GLU A 29 4.75 -13.30 -4.92
CA GLU A 29 5.68 -13.98 -5.82
C GLU A 29 5.05 -14.26 -7.20
N MET A 30 3.81 -14.75 -7.20
CA MET A 30 3.05 -14.98 -8.44
C MET A 30 2.85 -13.68 -9.21
N LEU A 31 2.45 -12.59 -8.56
CA LEU A 31 2.25 -11.30 -9.22
C LEU A 31 3.57 -10.72 -9.72
N ALA A 32 4.66 -10.81 -8.97
CA ALA A 32 5.96 -10.34 -9.43
C ALA A 32 6.38 -11.04 -10.73
N SER A 33 6.28 -12.38 -10.76
CA SER A 33 6.61 -13.18 -11.95
C SER A 33 5.65 -12.92 -13.13
N THR A 34 4.36 -12.74 -12.85
CA THR A 34 3.33 -12.51 -13.88
C THR A 34 3.42 -11.09 -14.46
N TYR A 35 3.63 -10.07 -13.64
CA TYR A 35 3.77 -8.68 -14.13
C TYR A 35 5.05 -8.50 -14.94
N GLU A 36 6.16 -9.06 -14.46
CA GLU A 36 7.44 -8.97 -15.17
C GLU A 36 7.38 -9.66 -16.53
N TYR A 37 6.71 -10.83 -16.63
CA TYR A 37 6.75 -11.64 -17.83
C TYR A 37 5.53 -11.52 -18.75
N PHE A 38 4.31 -11.55 -18.21
CA PHE A 38 3.08 -11.65 -19.00
C PHE A 38 2.54 -10.27 -19.38
N PHE A 39 2.28 -9.43 -18.38
CA PHE A 39 1.59 -8.16 -18.61
C PHE A 39 2.46 -7.16 -19.37
N SER A 40 3.78 -7.23 -19.22
CA SER A 40 4.77 -6.46 -19.99
C SER A 40 4.88 -6.86 -21.47
N ARG A 41 4.45 -8.07 -21.84
CA ARG A 41 4.52 -8.59 -23.23
C ARG A 41 3.36 -8.12 -24.09
N VAL A 42 2.28 -7.64 -23.49
CA VAL A 42 1.13 -7.09 -24.22
C VAL A 42 1.54 -5.73 -24.76
N VAL A 43 1.77 -5.66 -26.07
CA VAL A 43 2.35 -4.49 -26.76
C VAL A 43 1.50 -3.23 -26.59
N GLN A 44 0.19 -3.41 -26.48
CA GLN A 44 -0.75 -2.30 -26.35
C GLN A 44 -0.77 -1.76 -24.92
N PRO A 45 -0.86 -0.43 -24.74
CA PRO A 45 -0.99 0.18 -23.43
C PRO A 45 -2.28 -0.27 -22.73
N TYR A 46 -2.35 -0.09 -21.41
CA TYR A 46 -3.56 -0.39 -20.65
C TYR A 46 -4.74 0.45 -21.14
N SER A 47 -5.85 -0.22 -21.47
CA SER A 47 -7.12 0.43 -21.79
C SER A 47 -7.69 1.15 -20.56
N HIS A 48 -8.67 2.02 -20.77
CA HIS A 48 -9.34 2.70 -19.66
C HIS A 48 -9.98 1.70 -18.68
N GLU A 49 -10.61 0.64 -19.20
CA GLU A 49 -11.23 -0.41 -18.38
C GLU A 49 -10.19 -1.17 -17.53
N GLU A 50 -9.04 -1.51 -18.12
CA GLU A 50 -7.95 -2.15 -17.40
C GLU A 50 -7.39 -1.25 -16.30
N GLN A 51 -7.25 0.05 -16.57
CA GLN A 51 -6.81 1.04 -15.58
C GLN A 51 -7.81 1.16 -14.43
N GLU A 52 -9.12 1.13 -14.69
CA GLU A 52 -10.14 1.14 -13.63
C GLU A 52 -10.08 -0.11 -12.75
N ILE A 53 -9.88 -1.30 -13.34
CA ILE A 53 -9.70 -2.54 -12.56
C ILE A 53 -8.48 -2.42 -11.64
N LEU A 54 -7.34 -1.97 -12.18
CA LEU A 54 -6.12 -1.75 -11.40
C LEU A 54 -6.37 -0.75 -10.25
N MET A 55 -7.08 0.35 -10.50
CA MET A 55 -7.46 1.32 -9.48
C MET A 55 -8.28 0.69 -8.35
N ARG A 56 -9.33 -0.08 -8.69
CA ARG A 56 -10.18 -0.76 -7.68
C ARG A 56 -9.40 -1.77 -6.84
N ILE A 57 -8.46 -2.50 -7.45
CA ILE A 57 -7.55 -3.38 -6.72
C ILE A 57 -6.66 -2.56 -5.76
N ILE A 58 -6.07 -1.46 -6.24
CA ILE A 58 -5.19 -0.61 -5.44
C ILE A 58 -5.95 0.02 -4.26
N ASP A 59 -7.19 0.46 -4.47
CA ASP A 59 -8.03 1.05 -3.44
C ASP A 59 -8.41 -0.01 -2.39
N SER A 60 -8.77 -1.21 -2.82
CA SER A 60 -9.04 -2.35 -1.93
C SER A 60 -7.82 -2.67 -1.06
N LEU A 61 -6.63 -2.74 -1.65
CA LEU A 61 -5.38 -2.95 -0.91
C LEU A 61 -5.11 -1.80 0.08
N SER A 62 -5.43 -0.56 -0.31
CA SER A 62 -5.22 0.63 0.52
C SER A 62 -6.12 0.64 1.75
N ALA A 63 -7.38 0.25 1.60
CA ALA A 63 -8.34 0.10 2.68
C ALA A 63 -7.85 -0.95 3.68
N LEU A 64 -7.42 -2.12 3.18
CA LEU A 64 -6.92 -3.22 4.02
C LEU A 64 -5.66 -2.84 4.81
N ILE A 65 -4.73 -2.12 4.19
CA ILE A 65 -3.51 -1.63 4.86
C ILE A 65 -3.87 -0.63 5.98
N GLN A 66 -4.98 0.11 5.85
CA GLN A 66 -5.49 1.04 6.86
C GLN A 66 -6.32 0.34 7.95
N GLY A 67 -6.53 -0.97 7.84
CA GLY A 67 -7.32 -1.75 8.79
C GLY A 67 -8.82 -1.67 8.56
N GLU A 68 -9.26 -1.15 7.40
CA GLU A 68 -10.66 -1.14 7.01
C GLU A 68 -11.13 -2.56 6.67
N THR A 69 -12.39 -2.84 6.97
CA THR A 69 -13.04 -4.09 6.59
C THR A 69 -13.41 -4.03 5.10
N PRO A 70 -13.06 -5.05 4.31
CA PRO A 70 -13.46 -5.10 2.91
C PRO A 70 -14.98 -5.17 2.79
N ALA A 71 -15.50 -4.54 1.73
CA ALA A 71 -16.92 -4.62 1.41
C ALA A 71 -17.34 -6.09 1.20
N PRO A 72 -18.54 -6.50 1.60
CA PRO A 72 -19.01 -7.86 1.41
C PRO A 72 -19.01 -8.25 -0.07
N CYS A 73 -18.50 -9.44 -0.41
CA CYS A 73 -18.58 -9.95 -1.77
C CYS A 73 -20.02 -10.35 -2.08
N SER A 74 -20.63 -9.66 -3.06
CA SER A 74 -22.03 -9.84 -3.46
C SER A 74 -22.22 -10.54 -4.82
N PHE A 75 -21.14 -10.84 -5.55
CA PHE A 75 -21.22 -11.29 -6.95
C PHE A 75 -20.28 -12.46 -7.32
N CYS A 76 -19.60 -13.06 -6.35
CA CYS A 76 -18.62 -14.10 -6.65
C CYS A 76 -19.27 -15.41 -7.10
N ARG A 77 -19.29 -15.65 -8.42
CA ARG A 77 -19.65 -16.93 -9.03
C ARG A 77 -18.38 -17.73 -9.30
N PHE A 78 -17.94 -18.52 -8.31
CA PHE A 78 -16.92 -19.54 -8.54
C PHE A 78 -17.59 -20.86 -8.91
N THR A 79 -17.02 -21.55 -9.88
CA THR A 79 -17.35 -22.95 -10.18
C THR A 79 -16.88 -23.86 -9.04
N GLU A 80 -17.46 -25.06 -8.94
CA GLU A 80 -17.02 -26.05 -7.94
C GLU A 80 -15.52 -26.36 -8.05
N HIS A 81 -15.00 -26.34 -9.29
CA HIS A 81 -13.58 -26.53 -9.56
C HIS A 81 -12.72 -25.40 -8.96
N GLU A 82 -13.10 -24.14 -9.17
CA GLU A 82 -12.39 -22.99 -8.59
C GLU A 82 -12.46 -22.97 -7.06
N LEU A 83 -13.59 -23.40 -6.48
CA LEU A 83 -13.74 -23.55 -5.03
C LEU A 83 -12.82 -24.64 -4.47
N ALA A 84 -12.52 -25.70 -5.22
CA ALA A 84 -11.57 -26.74 -4.78
C ALA A 84 -10.14 -26.18 -4.61
N PHE A 85 -9.75 -25.22 -5.45
CA PHE A 85 -8.44 -24.56 -5.35
C PHE A 85 -8.41 -23.43 -4.32
N TRP A 86 -9.54 -22.98 -3.78
CA TRP A 86 -9.58 -21.91 -2.77
C TRP A 86 -8.61 -22.14 -1.61
N ARG A 87 -8.46 -23.40 -1.17
CA ARG A 87 -7.58 -23.76 -0.05
C ARG A 87 -6.12 -23.98 -0.46
N GLN A 88 -5.83 -23.88 -1.75
CA GLN A 88 -4.57 -24.28 -2.35
C GLN A 88 -3.77 -23.04 -2.81
N PRO A 89 -2.43 -23.13 -2.87
CA PRO A 89 -1.58 -22.08 -3.46
C PRO A 89 -2.03 -21.64 -4.86
N GLU A 90 -2.58 -22.57 -5.64
CA GLU A 90 -3.00 -22.39 -7.03
C GLU A 90 -4.26 -21.55 -7.18
N PHE A 91 -4.93 -21.13 -6.09
CA PHE A 91 -6.12 -20.28 -6.16
C PHE A 91 -5.91 -19.02 -7.03
N PHE A 92 -4.73 -18.42 -6.94
CA PHE A 92 -4.42 -17.21 -7.69
C PHE A 92 -3.85 -17.49 -9.09
N ARG A 93 -3.71 -18.76 -9.49
CA ARG A 93 -3.19 -19.12 -10.81
C ARG A 93 -4.15 -18.66 -11.91
N LEU A 94 -3.69 -17.74 -12.74
CA LEU A 94 -4.44 -17.27 -13.90
C LEU A 94 -4.30 -18.27 -15.05
N ILE A 95 -5.40 -18.57 -15.71
CA ILE A 95 -5.42 -19.43 -16.90
C ILE A 95 -5.52 -18.50 -18.10
N LEU A 96 -4.53 -18.57 -18.99
CA LEU A 96 -4.51 -17.79 -20.21
C LEU A 96 -5.40 -18.47 -21.28
N PRO A 97 -6.09 -17.68 -22.12
CA PRO A 97 -6.80 -18.23 -23.27
C PRO A 97 -5.82 -18.88 -24.25
N GLU A 98 -6.25 -19.96 -24.90
CA GLU A 98 -5.43 -20.69 -25.88
C GLU A 98 -5.11 -19.85 -27.12
N SER A 99 -6.08 -19.04 -27.57
CA SER A 99 -5.91 -18.08 -28.65
C SER A 99 -5.46 -16.73 -28.10
N GLU A 100 -4.36 -16.19 -28.66
CA GLU A 100 -3.80 -14.88 -28.30
C GLU A 100 -3.54 -14.69 -26.79
N PRO A 101 -2.71 -15.55 -26.17
CA PRO A 101 -2.47 -15.48 -24.73
C PRO A 101 -1.95 -14.12 -24.30
N PHE A 102 -1.17 -13.41 -25.12
CA PHE A 102 -0.64 -12.07 -24.86
C PHE A 102 -1.45 -10.94 -25.52
N GLY A 103 -2.73 -11.17 -25.80
CA GLY A 103 -3.64 -10.17 -26.36
C GLY A 103 -4.28 -9.27 -25.31
N LEU A 104 -4.90 -8.17 -25.77
CA LEU A 104 -5.67 -7.25 -24.94
C LEU A 104 -6.79 -7.96 -24.18
N TYR A 105 -7.52 -8.84 -24.87
CA TYR A 105 -8.62 -9.60 -24.28
C TYR A 105 -8.13 -10.51 -23.15
N ALA A 106 -7.02 -11.21 -23.36
CA ALA A 106 -6.42 -12.09 -22.36
C ALA A 106 -5.98 -11.32 -21.11
N ARG A 107 -5.37 -10.13 -21.30
CA ARG A 107 -4.96 -9.26 -20.20
C ARG A 107 -6.16 -8.75 -19.38
N LEU A 108 -7.17 -8.22 -20.07
CA LEU A 108 -8.40 -7.75 -19.43
C LEU A 108 -9.08 -8.88 -18.63
N TYR A 109 -9.24 -10.05 -19.23
CA TYR A 109 -9.78 -11.24 -18.57
C TYR A 109 -8.99 -11.62 -17.31
N CYS A 110 -7.66 -11.64 -17.41
CA CYS A 110 -6.77 -11.93 -16.29
C CYS A 110 -6.92 -10.92 -15.15
N LEU A 111 -7.03 -9.62 -15.47
CA LEU A 111 -7.23 -8.57 -14.48
C LEU A 111 -8.58 -8.70 -13.77
N GLN A 112 -9.65 -9.00 -14.51
CA GLN A 112 -10.99 -9.22 -13.95
C GLN A 112 -11.02 -10.45 -13.01
N GLU A 113 -10.42 -11.56 -13.42
CA GLU A 113 -10.32 -12.76 -12.58
C GLU A 113 -9.47 -12.51 -11.33
N LEU A 114 -8.37 -11.77 -11.47
CA LEU A 114 -7.53 -11.38 -10.34
C LEU A 114 -8.30 -10.49 -9.36
N GLU A 115 -9.01 -9.45 -9.84
CA GLU A 115 -9.85 -8.59 -9.02
C GLU A 115 -10.86 -9.40 -8.21
N LYS A 116 -11.63 -10.27 -8.88
CA LYS A 116 -12.63 -11.15 -8.27
C LYS A 116 -12.01 -12.01 -7.17
N ARG A 117 -10.89 -12.67 -7.45
CA ARG A 117 -10.20 -13.56 -6.49
C ARG A 117 -9.65 -12.79 -5.29
N LEU A 118 -9.10 -11.60 -5.52
CA LEU A 118 -8.58 -10.74 -4.45
C LEU A 118 -9.70 -10.28 -3.52
N ILE A 119 -10.82 -9.78 -4.06
CA ILE A 119 -11.98 -9.36 -3.26
C ILE A 119 -12.45 -10.50 -2.36
N CYS A 120 -12.64 -11.69 -2.92
CA CYS A 120 -13.09 -12.85 -2.15
C CYS A 120 -12.06 -13.30 -1.12
N PHE A 121 -10.78 -13.24 -1.48
CA PHE A 121 -9.70 -13.55 -0.57
C PHE A 121 -9.70 -12.60 0.63
N PHE A 122 -9.84 -11.31 0.39
CA PHE A 122 -9.86 -10.34 1.47
C PHE A 122 -11.09 -10.49 2.36
N VAL A 123 -12.29 -10.60 1.79
CA VAL A 123 -13.54 -10.78 2.57
C VAL A 123 -13.46 -11.99 3.51
N SER A 124 -13.00 -13.14 3.01
CA SER A 124 -12.89 -14.37 3.80
C SER A 124 -11.79 -14.33 4.86
N GLU A 125 -10.64 -13.73 4.55
CA GLU A 125 -9.46 -13.76 5.41
C GLU A 125 -9.40 -12.60 6.41
N THR A 126 -10.12 -11.50 6.19
CA THR A 126 -10.21 -10.39 7.15
C THR A 126 -11.34 -10.53 8.15
N GLY A 127 -12.24 -11.51 8.00
CA GLY A 127 -13.28 -11.80 9.00
C GLY A 127 -12.74 -12.11 10.41
N ARG A 128 -11.43 -12.41 10.53
CA ARG A 128 -10.74 -12.64 11.81
C ARG A 128 -10.04 -11.41 12.42
N GLY A 129 -10.17 -10.24 11.80
CA GLY A 129 -9.55 -8.99 12.25
C GLY A 129 -8.49 -8.42 11.30
N PRO A 130 -7.97 -7.22 11.62
CA PRO A 130 -7.14 -6.44 10.72
C PRO A 130 -5.82 -7.15 10.35
N CYS A 131 -5.18 -6.67 9.29
CA CYS A 131 -3.88 -7.17 8.87
C CYS A 131 -2.81 -6.84 9.94
N SER A 132 -1.98 -7.82 10.28
CA SER A 132 -0.78 -7.61 11.08
C SER A 132 0.24 -6.75 10.33
N TYR A 133 1.23 -6.23 11.05
CA TYR A 133 2.32 -5.46 10.45
C TYR A 133 3.05 -6.21 9.33
N ARG A 134 3.27 -7.53 9.49
CA ARG A 134 3.95 -8.36 8.47
C ARG A 134 3.09 -8.51 7.21
N GLU A 135 1.80 -8.76 7.38
CA GLU A 135 0.85 -8.85 6.26
C GLU A 135 0.70 -7.51 5.54
N ALA A 136 0.58 -6.41 6.29
CA ALA A 136 0.55 -5.07 5.73
C ALA A 136 1.82 -4.74 4.94
N LYS A 137 3.00 -5.26 5.35
CA LYS A 137 4.24 -5.10 4.60
C LYS A 137 4.18 -5.81 3.24
N VAL A 138 3.64 -7.03 3.18
CA VAL A 138 3.42 -7.77 1.92
C VAL A 138 2.42 -7.03 1.04
N LEU A 139 1.27 -6.63 1.60
CA LEU A 139 0.23 -5.89 0.88
C LEU A 139 0.74 -4.58 0.28
N ARG A 140 1.64 -3.85 0.97
CA ARG A 140 2.28 -2.65 0.43
C ARG A 140 3.15 -2.94 -0.78
N ARG A 141 3.86 -4.07 -0.80
CA ARG A 141 4.68 -4.47 -1.95
C ARG A 141 3.82 -4.91 -3.13
N ILE A 142 2.78 -5.71 -2.87
CA ILE A 142 1.75 -6.05 -3.87
C ILE A 142 1.13 -4.79 -4.46
N LYS A 143 0.66 -3.85 -3.62
CA LYS A 143 0.11 -2.56 -4.06
C LYS A 143 1.09 -1.80 -4.95
N LYS A 144 2.38 -1.83 -4.62
CA LYS A 144 3.41 -1.15 -5.41
C LYS A 144 3.56 -1.74 -6.81
N LEU A 145 3.37 -3.06 -6.98
CA LEU A 145 3.33 -3.70 -8.31
C LEU A 145 2.20 -3.11 -9.15
N PHE A 146 0.96 -3.13 -8.65
CA PHE A 146 -0.19 -2.56 -9.37
C PHE A 146 -0.06 -1.07 -9.68
N VAL A 147 0.46 -0.28 -8.73
CA VAL A 147 0.72 1.15 -8.97
C VAL A 147 1.79 1.36 -10.05
N HIS A 148 2.77 0.46 -10.16
CA HIS A 148 3.78 0.51 -11.21
C HIS A 148 3.20 0.17 -12.58
N GLU A 149 2.20 -0.71 -12.67
CA GLU A 149 1.51 -1.02 -13.93
C GLU A 149 0.78 0.19 -14.51
N LEU A 150 0.28 1.08 -13.64
CA LEU A 150 -0.33 2.32 -14.09
C LEU A 150 0.70 3.35 -14.57
N ARG A 151 2.00 3.10 -14.45
CA ARG A 151 3.03 4.05 -14.87
C ARG A 151 2.78 4.49 -16.32
N ASP A 152 2.90 5.78 -16.57
CA ASP A 152 2.65 6.42 -17.86
C ASP A 152 1.17 6.45 -18.31
N THR A 153 0.24 6.12 -17.41
CA THR A 153 -1.20 6.36 -17.57
C THR A 153 -1.66 7.58 -16.78
N PRO A 154 -2.74 8.28 -17.17
CA PRO A 154 -3.27 9.42 -16.42
C PRO A 154 -3.70 9.07 -14.98
N MET A 155 -4.12 7.83 -14.73
CA MET A 155 -4.47 7.35 -13.39
C MET A 155 -3.27 7.31 -12.44
N TYR A 156 -2.05 7.19 -12.95
CA TYR A 156 -0.83 7.23 -12.13
C TYR A 156 -0.53 8.60 -11.52
N ASP A 157 -0.95 9.67 -12.18
CA ASP A 157 -0.73 11.02 -11.68
C ASP A 157 -1.54 11.28 -10.39
N LEU A 158 -2.65 10.56 -10.18
CA LEU A 158 -3.39 10.57 -8.90
C LEU A 158 -2.51 10.07 -7.74
N PHE A 159 -1.69 9.05 -7.98
CA PHE A 159 -0.76 8.54 -6.96
C PHE A 159 0.45 9.44 -6.75
N LYS A 160 0.99 10.08 -7.82
CA LYS A 160 2.03 11.09 -7.68
C LYS A 160 1.53 12.29 -6.87
N ALA A 161 0.34 12.79 -7.18
CA ALA A 161 -0.29 13.89 -6.46
C ALA A 161 -0.52 13.54 -4.99
N THR A 162 -1.01 12.33 -4.72
CA THR A 162 -1.21 11.84 -3.34
C THR A 162 0.13 11.74 -2.59
N ARG A 163 1.19 11.22 -3.23
CA ARG A 163 2.53 11.16 -2.63
C ARG A 163 3.10 12.55 -2.36
N ALA A 164 2.95 13.49 -3.29
CA ALA A 164 3.38 14.88 -3.11
C ALA A 164 2.62 15.57 -1.97
N ARG A 165 1.31 15.36 -1.86
CA ARG A 165 0.50 15.85 -0.73
C ARG A 165 0.93 15.26 0.60
N ARG A 166 1.23 13.96 0.68
CA ARG A 166 1.74 13.32 1.91
C ARG A 166 3.10 13.86 2.32
N LEU A 167 4.04 14.00 1.38
CA LEU A 167 5.35 14.60 1.64
C LEU A 167 5.22 16.06 2.09
N SER A 168 4.27 16.81 1.52
CA SER A 168 3.94 18.16 1.96
C SER A 168 3.38 18.17 3.39
N ALA A 169 2.46 17.26 3.72
CA ALA A 169 1.89 17.14 5.06
C ALA A 169 2.93 16.73 6.12
N GLU A 170 3.80 15.77 5.80
CA GLU A 170 4.92 15.37 6.65
C GLU A 170 5.87 16.54 6.90
N LYS A 171 6.26 17.28 5.84
CA LYS A 171 7.06 18.51 5.95
C LYS A 171 6.36 19.58 6.78
N GLN A 172 5.06 19.77 6.62
CA GLN A 172 4.28 20.72 7.42
C GLN A 172 4.22 20.31 8.90
N GLN A 173 4.14 19.01 9.19
CA GLN A 173 4.16 18.48 10.54
C GLN A 173 5.53 18.62 11.20
N GLU A 174 6.60 18.36 10.44
CA GLU A 174 7.98 18.61 10.86
C GLU A 174 8.22 20.10 11.14
N LEU A 175 7.74 20.99 10.27
CA LEU A 175 7.80 22.44 10.49
C LEU A 175 7.04 22.88 11.76
N LYS A 176 5.88 22.27 12.05
CA LYS A 176 5.13 22.52 13.29
C LYS A 176 5.90 22.06 14.53
N LEU A 177 6.57 20.90 14.46
CA LEU A 177 7.42 20.40 15.53
C LEU A 177 8.63 21.30 15.76
N GLN A 178 9.31 21.72 14.69
CA GLN A 178 10.42 22.67 14.77
C GLN A 178 9.99 24.00 15.39
N LYS A 179 8.87 24.60 14.97
CA LYS A 179 8.34 25.83 15.59
C LYS A 179 8.00 25.65 17.07
N LYS A 180 7.51 24.47 17.45
CA LYS A 180 7.21 24.13 18.85
C LYS A 180 8.49 23.97 19.67
N ASP A 181 9.52 23.37 19.10
CA ASP A 181 10.83 23.21 19.74
C ASP A 181 11.57 24.55 19.83
N GLU A 182 11.51 25.40 18.80
CA GLU A 182 11.98 26.79 18.86
C GLU A 182 11.23 27.60 19.92
N ALA A 183 9.91 27.47 20.00
CA ALA A 183 9.12 28.10 21.06
C ALA A 183 9.51 27.58 22.45
N ARG A 184 9.81 26.29 22.59
CA ARG A 184 10.35 25.71 23.84
C ARG A 184 11.74 26.21 24.17
N LEU A 185 12.64 26.32 23.19
CA LEU A 185 13.99 26.84 23.34
C LEU A 185 14.00 28.35 23.68
N LYS A 186 12.97 29.09 23.26
CA LYS A 186 12.73 30.47 23.73
C LYS A 186 12.36 30.55 25.22
N HIS A 187 11.73 29.52 25.78
CA HIS A 187 11.26 29.50 27.18
C HIS A 187 12.15 28.67 28.12
N VAL A 188 12.96 27.75 27.57
CA VAL A 188 13.94 26.94 28.28
C VAL A 188 15.27 27.11 27.56
N SER A 189 16.15 27.90 28.15
CA SER A 189 17.49 28.09 27.63
C SER A 189 18.28 26.78 27.64
N ILE A 190 19.19 26.65 26.67
CA ILE A 190 20.30 25.69 26.58
C ILE A 190 21.08 25.57 27.92
N TYR A 191 20.93 26.54 28.82
CA TYR A 191 21.50 26.64 30.18
C TYR A 191 20.89 25.75 31.27
N ARG A 192 20.11 24.71 30.95
CA ARG A 192 19.81 23.63 31.93
C ARG A 192 21.00 22.69 32.18
N TYR A 193 22.13 22.90 31.52
CA TYR A 193 23.44 22.40 31.94
C TYR A 193 24.07 23.32 33.00
N ASN A 194 24.81 22.73 33.95
CA ASN A 194 25.53 23.45 35.01
C ASN A 194 26.53 24.48 34.40
N PRO A 195 26.34 25.79 34.65
CA PRO A 195 27.14 26.87 34.06
C PRO A 195 28.58 26.97 34.58
N LEU A 196 28.95 26.20 35.61
CA LEU A 196 30.32 26.12 36.12
C LEU A 196 31.15 25.01 35.46
N SER A 197 30.54 24.22 34.57
CA SER A 197 31.22 23.20 33.77
C SER A 197 32.19 23.84 32.76
N GLN A 198 33.42 23.32 32.67
CA GLN A 198 34.38 23.75 31.63
C GLN A 198 33.83 23.55 30.20
N LYS A 199 32.98 22.54 29.98
CA LYS A 199 32.32 22.28 28.70
C LYS A 199 31.39 23.43 28.29
N TYR A 200 30.75 24.09 29.26
CA TYR A 200 29.92 25.26 29.01
C TYR A 200 30.75 26.49 28.61
N LYS A 201 31.93 26.67 29.22
CA LYS A 201 32.85 27.77 28.89
C LYS A 201 33.38 27.69 27.45
N GLN A 202 33.76 26.48 27.00
CA GLN A 202 34.23 26.25 25.63
C GLN A 202 33.14 26.47 24.57
N ILE A 203 31.91 26.00 24.82
CA ILE A 203 30.77 26.19 23.90
C ILE A 203 30.37 27.66 23.82
N LYS A 204 30.44 28.40 24.93
CA LYS A 204 30.20 29.85 24.97
C LYS A 204 31.27 30.63 24.20
N GLU A 205 32.54 30.29 24.34
CA GLU A 205 33.62 30.88 23.55
C GLU A 205 33.48 30.58 22.06
N GLU A 206 33.07 29.37 21.66
CA GLU A 206 32.88 29.03 20.24
C GLU A 206 31.66 29.73 19.61
N TYR A 207 30.58 29.92 20.38
CA TYR A 207 29.41 30.71 19.97
C TYR A 207 29.78 32.20 19.82
N LEU A 208 30.55 32.76 20.75
CA LEU A 208 31.05 34.13 20.67
C LEU A 208 32.03 34.32 19.50
N ARG A 209 32.80 33.29 19.16
CA ARG A 209 33.72 33.28 18.01
C ARG A 209 33.02 33.14 16.65
N LYS A 210 31.75 32.71 16.61
CA LYS A 210 30.96 32.60 15.36
C LYS A 210 29.93 33.71 15.18
N GLY A 211 29.49 34.36 16.26
CA GLY A 211 28.51 35.45 16.23
C GLY A 211 29.10 36.83 16.53
N GLY A 212 30.43 36.98 16.47
CA GLY A 212 31.17 38.16 16.92
C GLY A 212 32.09 38.83 15.90
N ASP A 213 32.02 38.44 14.63
CA ASP A 213 32.32 39.33 13.49
C ASP A 213 30.96 39.61 12.82
N GLU A 214 30.46 40.86 12.91
CA GLU A 214 29.28 41.44 12.22
C GLU A 214 27.86 41.01 12.71
N VAL A 215 26.97 41.90 13.20
CA VAL A 215 26.95 43.38 13.17
C VAL A 215 26.69 43.94 14.58
N GLY A 216 27.73 44.60 15.09
CA GLY A 216 27.85 45.56 16.20
C GLY A 216 26.68 45.85 17.13
N GLU A 217 27.04 45.76 18.42
CA GLU A 217 26.65 46.63 19.54
C GLU A 217 25.32 46.33 20.25
N LEU A 218 25.51 45.80 21.48
CA LEU A 218 24.58 45.65 22.60
C LEU A 218 25.02 46.57 23.72
#